data_AF-A0A0F8ZYE6-F1
#
_entry.id   AF-A0A0F8ZYE6-F1
#
_cell.length_a   1.000
_cell.length_b   1.000
_cell.length_c   1.000
_cell.angle_alpha   90.00
_cell.angle_beta   90.00
_cell.angle_gamma   90.00
#
_symmetry.space_group_name_H-M   'P 1'
#
loop_
_entity.id
_entity.type
_entity.pdbx_description
1 polymer ?
#
loop_
_entity_poly.entity_id
_entity_poly.type
_entity_poly.pdbx_seq_one_letter_code
_entity_poly.pdbx_strand_id
1 'polypeptide(L)' 'MNISVGMIGGGPGSFIGNAHRMALRYDGRFTLRAAAFSRSAEAGF' A
#
# COMPACT_ATOMS: atom_id res chain seq x y z
N MET A 1 -5.45 -16.82 -7.74
CA MET A 1 -6.20 -15.61 -8.16
C MET A 1 -5.35 -14.39 -7.85
N ASN A 2 -5.24 -13.44 -8.77
CA ASN A 2 -4.48 -12.20 -8.57
C ASN A 2 -5.45 -11.02 -8.46
N ILE A 3 -5.79 -10.63 -7.23
CA ILE A 3 -6.70 -9.51 -6.96
C ILE A 3 -5.88 -8.23 -7.00
N SER A 4 -6.26 -7.32 -7.90
CA SER A 4 -5.67 -5.98 -7.95
C SER A 4 -6.28 -5.13 -6.86
N VAL A 5 -5.42 -4.53 -6.03
CA VAL A 5 -5.85 -3.68 -4.90
C VAL A 5 -5.20 -2.30 -4.98
N GLY A 6 -5.87 -1.33 -4.37
CA GLY A 6 -5.34 0.00 -4.08
C GLY A 6 -5.17 0.21 -2.58
N MET A 7 -4.29 1.13 -2.18
CA MET A 7 -4.06 1.49 -0.77
C MET A 7 -4.24 2.99 -0.55
N ILE A 8 -4.90 3.38 0.53
CA ILE A 8 -5.10 4.78 0.94
C ILE A 8 -4.43 4.97 2.30
N GLY A 9 -3.54 5.95 2.42
CA GLY A 9 -2.66 6.11 3.58
C GLY A 9 -1.54 5.07 3.64
N GLY A 10 -0.77 5.07 4.73
CA GLY A 10 0.31 4.09 4.95
C GLY A 10 1.54 4.26 4.05
N GLY A 11 1.87 5.51 3.70
CA GLY A 11 3.06 5.87 2.92
C GLY A 11 4.40 5.60 3.62
N PRO A 12 5.51 6.11 3.05
CA PRO A 12 6.84 5.99 3.64
C PRO A 12 6.87 6.37 5.13
N GLY A 13 7.60 5.60 5.94
CA GLY A 13 7.65 5.79 7.39
C GLY A 13 6.46 5.23 8.18
N SER A 14 5.36 4.82 7.53
CA SER A 14 4.24 4.19 8.22
C SER A 14 4.52 2.73 8.60
N PHE A 15 4.50 2.45 9.91
CA PHE A 15 4.55 1.08 10.42
C PHE A 15 3.39 0.22 9.89
N ILE A 16 2.17 0.76 9.93
CA ILE A 16 0.96 0.06 9.48
C ILE A 16 1.01 -0.20 7.97
N GLY A 17 1.53 0.76 7.19
CA GLY A 17 1.69 0.59 5.75
C GLY A 17 2.68 -0.49 5.36
N ASN A 18 3.76 -0.68 6.13
CA ASN A 18 4.65 -1.81 5.95
C ASN A 18 3.96 -3.14 6.28
N ALA A 19 3.26 -3.22 7.42
CA ALA A 19 2.54 -4.42 7.84
C ALA A 19 1.51 -4.89 6.79
N HIS A 20 0.72 -3.97 6.24
CA HIS A 20 -0.27 -4.31 5.22
C HIS A 20 0.36 -4.77 3.90
N ARG A 21 1.45 -4.14 3.45
CA ARG A 21 2.16 -4.58 2.24
C ARG A 21 2.79 -5.96 2.41
N MET A 22 3.27 -6.31 3.61
CA MET A 22 3.73 -7.67 3.91
C MET A 22 2.57 -8.67 3.88
N ALA A 23 1.43 -8.35 4.50
CA ALA A 23 0.25 -9.20 4.50
C ALA A 23 -0.29 -9.45 3.08
N LEU A 24 -0.35 -8.42 2.23
CA LEU A 24 -0.77 -8.55 0.83
C LEU A 24 0.11 -9.50 0.01
N ARG A 25 1.39 -9.62 0.35
CA ARG A 25 2.35 -10.48 -0.33
C ARG A 25 2.37 -11.92 0.21
N TYR A 26 1.85 -12.13 1.42
CA TYR A 26 2.06 -13.36 2.20
C TYR A 26 1.59 -14.63 1.48
N ASP A 27 0.42 -14.59 0.85
CA ASP A 27 -0.20 -15.74 0.20
C ASP A 27 -0.23 -15.64 -1.35
N GLY A 28 0.41 -14.60 -1.91
CA GLY A 28 0.50 -14.38 -3.35
C GLY A 28 -0.84 -14.08 -4.05
N ARG A 29 -1.90 -13.75 -3.31
CA ARG A 29 -3.25 -13.53 -3.89
C ARG A 29 -3.52 -12.09 -4.31
N PHE A 30 -2.68 -11.15 -3.89
CA PHE A 30 -2.90 -9.72 -4.13
C PHE A 30 -1.72 -9.05 -4.83
N THR A 31 -2.03 -8.13 -5.75
CA THR A 31 -1.06 -7.20 -6.32
C THR A 31 -1.51 -5.77 -6.03
N LEU A 32 -0.70 -5.02 -5.29
CA LEU A 32 -0.91 -3.59 -5.08
C LEU A 32 -0.57 -2.82 -6.37
N ARG A 33 -1.59 -2.25 -7.02
CA ARG A 33 -1.47 -1.60 -8.34
C ARG A 33 -1.58 -0.07 -8.27
N ALA A 34 -2.18 0.48 -7.22
CA ALA A 34 -2.38 1.91 -7.05
C ALA A 34 -2.28 2.30 -5.57
N ALA A 35 -1.92 3.55 -5.28
CA ALA A 35 -1.95 4.07 -3.93
C ALA A 35 -2.10 5.60 -3.86
N ALA A 36 -2.73 6.08 -2.79
CA ALA A 36 -2.78 7.48 -2.39
C ALA A 36 -2.28 7.59 -0.94
N PHE A 37 -0.98 7.86 -0.76
CA PHE A 37 -0.31 7.77 0.54
C PHE A 37 -0.48 8.98 1.45
N SER A 38 -0.78 10.14 0.86
CA SER A 38 -0.98 11.41 1.54
C SER A 38 -2.14 12.15 0.90
N ARG A 39 -2.75 13.06 1.69
CA ARG A 39 -3.73 14.03 1.20
C ARG A 39 -3.06 15.25 0.56
N SER A 40 -1.79 15.50 0.87
CA SER A 40 -0.98 16.57 0.29
C SER A 40 -0.09 15.97 -0.80
N ALA A 41 -0.18 16.54 -2.00
CA ALA A 41 0.64 16.14 -3.14
C ALA A 41 2.11 16.55 -2.94
N GLU A 42 2.32 17.58 -2.11
CA GLU A 42 3.62 18.18 -1.77
C GLU A 42 4.39 17.35 -0.74
N ALA A 43 3.73 16.39 -0.08
CA ALA A 43 4.34 15.57 0.96
C ALA A 43 5.56 14.76 0.46
N GLY A 44 5.72 14.62 -0.85
CA GLY A 44 6.80 13.85 -1.48
C GLY A 44 6.63 12.35 -1.25
N PHE A 45 7.02 11.55 -2.23
CA PHE A 45 7.07 10.10 -2.11
C PHE A 45 8.48 9.62 -2.45
#